data_AF-A0A0G1WJ64-F1
#
_entry.id   AF-A0A0G1WJ64-F1
#
_cell.length_a   1.000
_cell.length_b   1.000
_cell.length_c   1.000
_cell.angle_alpha   90.00
_cell.angle_beta   90.00
_cell.angle_gamma   90.00
#
_symmetry.space_group_name_H-M   'P 1'
#
loop_
_entity.id
_entity.type
_entity.pdbx_description
1 polymer ?
#
loop_
_entity_poly.entity_id
_entity_poly.type
_entity_poly.pdbx_seq_one_letter_code
_entity_poly.pdbx_strand_id
1 'polypeptide(L)'
;MEKISVLQNQPNIEKEVRIETVERQECVVFIDAIKKDTIDTFPFLSEEERDTFSKKLDLLSENNEVISSPVILIGRLRSIIATLNNSHTKLEEDVKEKQYWLENPIRYKAGTFWVDIESGTFEVVSLNGVSITNLVTEKRKEIGGGTDDWQINLALGAIMTSKNESGVTVEIKNKNGKTRFPAVSAAGTL
;
A
#
# COMPACT_ATOMS: atom_id res chain seq x y z
N MET A 1 -45.84 -34.59 -25.70
CA MET A 1 -44.84 -33.79 -26.43
C MET A 1 -44.64 -32.50 -25.65
N GLU A 2 -43.62 -32.44 -24.82
CA GLU A 2 -43.14 -31.20 -24.22
C GLU A 2 -41.65 -31.10 -24.56
N LYS A 3 -41.29 -30.05 -25.29
CA LYS A 3 -39.89 -29.69 -25.58
C LYS A 3 -39.35 -28.98 -24.34
N ILE A 4 -38.41 -29.61 -23.64
CA ILE A 4 -37.57 -28.92 -22.67
C ILE A 4 -36.54 -28.12 -23.47
N SER A 5 -36.72 -26.79 -23.53
CA SER A 5 -35.74 -25.86 -24.06
C SER A 5 -34.62 -25.68 -23.02
N VAL A 6 -33.57 -26.50 -23.11
CA VAL A 6 -32.29 -26.18 -22.50
C VAL A 6 -31.45 -25.50 -23.57
N LEU A 7 -31.33 -24.18 -23.50
CA LEU A 7 -30.24 -23.40 -24.09
C LEU A 7 -30.53 -21.93 -23.82
N GLN A 8 -29.83 -21.35 -22.85
CA GLN A 8 -29.26 -20.00 -22.86
C GLN A 8 -28.87 -19.60 -21.43
N ASN A 9 -27.62 -19.86 -21.05
CA ASN A 9 -26.89 -19.12 -20.01
C ASN A 9 -25.36 -19.38 -19.98
N GLN A 10 -24.80 -20.13 -20.94
CA GLN A 10 -23.37 -20.49 -20.95
C GLN A 10 -22.34 -19.45 -21.49
N PRO A 11 -22.68 -18.40 -22.27
CA PRO A 11 -21.63 -17.56 -22.86
C PRO A 11 -20.98 -16.54 -21.88
N ASN A 12 -21.63 -16.22 -20.76
CA ASN A 12 -21.05 -15.29 -19.78
C ASN A 12 -20.02 -15.96 -18.88
N ILE A 13 -20.25 -17.23 -18.50
CA ILE A 13 -19.36 -17.97 -17.61
C ILE A 13 -18.00 -18.22 -18.28
N GLU A 14 -17.99 -18.65 -19.54
CA GLU A 14 -16.72 -18.85 -20.27
C GLU A 14 -15.92 -17.56 -20.48
N LYS A 15 -16.61 -16.42 -20.67
CA LYS A 15 -15.95 -15.11 -20.80
C LYS A 15 -15.37 -14.64 -19.48
N GLU A 16 -16.12 -14.74 -18.38
CA GLU A 16 -15.65 -14.39 -17.04
C GLU A 16 -14.44 -15.25 -16.63
N VAL A 17 -14.52 -16.56 -16.82
CA VAL A 17 -13.40 -17.49 -16.54
C VAL A 17 -12.17 -17.17 -17.39
N ARG A 18 -12.35 -16.80 -18.66
CA ARG A 18 -11.23 -16.46 -19.55
C ARG A 18 -10.58 -15.13 -19.16
N ILE A 19 -11.35 -14.13 -18.74
CA ILE A 19 -10.83 -12.84 -18.28
C ILE A 19 -10.04 -13.04 -16.98
N GLU A 20 -10.60 -13.77 -16.01
CA GLU A 20 -9.93 -14.08 -14.74
C GLU A 20 -8.61 -14.85 -14.95
N THR A 21 -8.59 -15.77 -15.92
CA THR A 21 -7.36 -16.53 -16.26
C THR A 21 -6.28 -15.64 -16.90
N VAL A 22 -6.67 -14.67 -17.73
CA VAL A 22 -5.74 -13.74 -18.39
C VAL A 22 -5.15 -12.75 -17.38
N GLU A 23 -5.98 -12.11 -16.57
CA GLU A 23 -5.54 -11.16 -15.53
C GLU A 23 -4.59 -11.82 -14.51
N ARG A 24 -4.91 -13.07 -14.14
CA ARG A 24 -4.03 -13.88 -13.30
C ARG A 24 -2.67 -14.13 -13.95
N GLN A 25 -2.66 -14.49 -15.23
CA GLN A 25 -1.40 -14.75 -15.95
C GLN A 25 -0.56 -13.47 -16.05
N GLU A 26 -1.18 -12.32 -16.28
CA GLU A 26 -0.49 -11.02 -16.28
C GLU A 26 0.14 -10.71 -14.91
N CYS A 27 -0.55 -11.00 -13.81
CA CYS A 27 0.00 -10.84 -12.47
C CYS A 27 1.20 -11.76 -12.22
N VAL A 28 1.14 -13.02 -12.64
CA VAL A 28 2.29 -13.95 -12.53
C VAL A 28 3.48 -13.45 -13.34
N VAL A 29 3.25 -13.03 -14.59
CA VAL A 29 4.30 -12.45 -15.45
C VAL A 29 4.91 -11.21 -14.81
N PHE A 30 4.10 -10.37 -14.16
CA PHE A 30 4.59 -9.18 -13.46
C PHE A 30 5.47 -9.55 -12.24
N ILE A 31 5.08 -10.54 -11.45
CA ILE A 31 5.89 -11.05 -10.33
C ILE A 31 7.22 -11.62 -10.84
N ASP A 32 7.19 -12.41 -11.91
CA ASP A 32 8.37 -13.00 -12.53
C ASP A 32 9.34 -11.94 -13.07
N ALA A 33 8.81 -10.86 -13.66
CA ALA A 33 9.61 -9.73 -14.11
C ALA A 33 10.31 -9.02 -12.94
N ILE A 34 9.58 -8.72 -11.85
CA ILE A 34 10.18 -8.14 -10.63
C ILE A 34 11.26 -9.07 -10.08
N LYS A 35 10.98 -10.36 -9.98
CA LYS A 35 11.93 -11.37 -9.48
C LYS A 35 13.21 -11.35 -10.31
N LYS A 36 13.08 -11.44 -11.63
CA LYS A 36 14.21 -11.46 -12.55
C LYS A 36 15.03 -10.18 -12.45
N ASP A 37 14.40 -9.02 -12.60
CA ASP A 37 15.10 -7.73 -12.58
C ASP A 37 15.82 -7.52 -11.24
N THR A 38 15.19 -7.90 -10.12
CA THR A 38 15.81 -7.77 -8.81
C THR A 38 16.98 -8.74 -8.64
N ILE A 39 16.83 -10.01 -9.02
CA ILE A 39 17.90 -11.01 -8.92
C ILE A 39 19.11 -10.63 -9.78
N ASP A 40 18.86 -10.10 -10.98
CA ASP A 40 19.91 -9.77 -11.95
C ASP A 40 20.68 -8.49 -11.56
N THR A 41 20.08 -7.59 -10.77
CA THR A 41 20.65 -6.24 -10.52
C THR A 41 20.93 -5.91 -9.05
N PHE A 42 20.21 -6.52 -8.10
CA PHE A 42 20.37 -6.18 -6.69
C PHE A 42 21.63 -6.85 -6.09
N PRO A 43 22.48 -6.10 -5.36
CA PRO A 43 23.70 -6.64 -4.78
C PRO A 43 23.40 -7.35 -3.45
N PHE A 44 22.87 -8.57 -3.52
CA PHE A 44 22.64 -9.41 -2.34
C PHE A 44 23.94 -9.67 -1.57
N LEU A 45 23.85 -9.72 -0.24
CA LEU A 45 25.00 -9.99 0.62
C LEU A 45 25.37 -11.48 0.64
N SER A 46 24.42 -12.35 0.30
CA SER A 46 24.64 -13.79 0.20
C SER A 46 23.66 -14.46 -0.78
N GLU A 47 24.01 -15.68 -1.21
CA GLU A 47 23.09 -16.52 -1.99
C GLU A 47 21.84 -16.91 -1.19
N GLU A 48 21.98 -17.13 0.13
CA GLU A 48 20.85 -17.44 1.01
C GLU A 48 19.83 -16.29 1.07
N GLU A 49 20.29 -15.04 1.12
CA GLU A 49 19.44 -13.85 1.09
C GLU A 49 18.67 -13.77 -0.24
N ARG A 50 19.38 -13.94 -1.35
CA ARG A 50 18.82 -13.97 -2.71
C ARG A 50 17.75 -15.06 -2.84
N ASP A 51 18.06 -16.27 -2.40
CA ASP A 51 17.18 -17.43 -2.54
C ASP A 51 15.95 -17.30 -1.64
N THR A 52 16.11 -16.73 -0.43
CA THR A 52 15.00 -16.40 0.46
C THR A 52 14.08 -15.35 -0.15
N PHE A 53 14.64 -14.30 -0.76
CA PHE A 53 13.87 -13.29 -1.47
C PHE A 53 13.11 -13.89 -2.66
N SER A 54 13.81 -14.66 -3.50
CA SER A 54 13.24 -15.38 -4.64
C SER A 54 12.06 -16.24 -4.21
N LYS A 55 12.22 -17.05 -3.16
CA LYS A 55 11.18 -17.95 -2.65
C LYS A 55 9.95 -17.20 -2.14
N LYS A 56 10.08 -15.98 -1.62
CA LYS A 56 8.92 -15.16 -1.22
C LYS A 56 8.08 -14.74 -2.43
N LEU A 57 8.72 -14.43 -3.57
CA LEU A 57 8.03 -14.15 -4.83
C LEU A 57 7.42 -15.43 -5.44
N ASP A 58 8.19 -16.53 -5.38
CA ASP A 58 7.76 -17.93 -5.35
C ASP A 58 6.34 -18.14 -4.85
N LEU A 59 6.21 -18.02 -3.54
CA LEU A 59 4.99 -18.29 -2.81
C LEU A 59 3.88 -17.27 -3.11
N LEU A 60 4.24 -16.06 -3.55
CA LEU A 60 3.27 -15.04 -3.91
C LEU A 60 2.57 -15.36 -5.23
N SER A 61 3.31 -15.87 -6.22
CA SER A 61 2.76 -16.24 -7.55
C SER A 61 1.91 -17.52 -7.51
N GLU A 62 2.05 -18.33 -6.47
CA GLU A 62 1.21 -19.51 -6.21
C GLU A 62 -0.08 -19.16 -5.42
N ASN A 63 -0.16 -17.97 -4.83
CA ASN A 63 -1.28 -17.57 -3.98
C ASN A 63 -2.42 -16.92 -4.78
N ASN A 64 -3.42 -17.74 -5.14
CA ASN A 64 -4.59 -17.31 -5.91
C ASN A 64 -5.35 -16.15 -5.28
N GLU A 65 -5.54 -16.14 -3.96
CA GLU A 65 -6.31 -15.10 -3.27
C GLU A 65 -5.64 -13.73 -3.42
N VAL A 66 -4.31 -13.71 -3.33
CA VAL A 66 -3.55 -12.47 -3.46
C VAL A 66 -3.53 -11.98 -4.91
N ILE A 67 -3.39 -12.88 -5.87
CA ILE A 67 -3.29 -12.55 -7.29
C ILE A 67 -4.62 -11.98 -7.83
N SER A 68 -5.75 -12.42 -7.29
CA SER A 68 -7.08 -11.91 -7.68
C SER A 68 -7.36 -10.48 -7.19
N SER A 69 -6.46 -9.84 -6.44
CA SER A 69 -6.63 -8.46 -5.98
C SER A 69 -5.36 -7.61 -6.23
N PRO A 70 -5.39 -6.69 -7.21
CA PRO A 70 -4.25 -5.82 -7.50
C PRO A 70 -3.76 -5.03 -6.28
N VAL A 71 -4.68 -4.56 -5.43
CA VAL A 71 -4.34 -3.80 -4.22
C VAL A 71 -3.57 -4.67 -3.22
N ILE A 72 -4.02 -5.91 -2.98
CA ILE A 72 -3.35 -6.83 -2.06
C ILE A 72 -2.01 -7.26 -2.66
N LEU A 73 -1.97 -7.61 -3.95
CA LEU A 73 -0.75 -7.99 -4.67
C LEU A 73 0.34 -6.92 -4.56
N ILE A 74 0.02 -5.66 -4.88
CA ILE A 74 0.97 -4.55 -4.80
C ILE A 74 1.47 -4.34 -3.37
N GLY A 75 0.58 -4.40 -2.37
CA GLY A 75 0.97 -4.30 -0.96
C GLY A 75 1.94 -5.42 -0.53
N ARG A 76 1.71 -6.65 -1.00
CA ARG A 76 2.60 -7.80 -0.73
C ARG A 76 3.93 -7.68 -1.44
N LEU A 77 3.94 -7.26 -2.72
CA LEU A 77 5.17 -7.00 -3.47
C LEU A 77 6.02 -5.94 -2.78
N ARG A 78 5.43 -4.80 -2.39
CA ARG A 78 6.14 -3.77 -1.61
C ARG A 78 6.74 -4.32 -0.33
N SER A 79 5.99 -5.13 0.41
CA SER A 79 6.47 -5.75 1.65
C SER A 79 7.63 -6.71 1.42
N ILE A 80 7.60 -7.50 0.33
CA ILE A 80 8.70 -8.42 -0.02
C ILE A 80 9.94 -7.63 -0.44
N ILE A 81 9.79 -6.61 -1.29
CA ILE A 81 10.87 -5.72 -1.73
C ILE A 81 11.51 -5.01 -0.54
N ALA A 82 10.71 -4.55 0.43
CA ALA A 82 11.21 -3.94 1.65
C ALA A 82 12.13 -4.86 2.47
N THR A 83 12.02 -6.19 2.32
CA THR A 83 12.91 -7.14 3.02
C THR A 83 14.35 -7.12 2.54
N LEU A 84 14.62 -6.50 1.39
CA LEU A 84 15.98 -6.21 0.91
C LEU A 84 16.69 -5.14 1.76
N ASN A 85 15.95 -4.50 2.67
CA ASN A 85 16.45 -3.51 3.63
C ASN A 85 17.32 -2.39 3.00
N ASN A 86 16.94 -1.97 1.79
CA ASN A 86 17.65 -0.95 1.03
C ASN A 86 16.72 0.25 0.75
N SER A 87 17.14 1.46 1.13
CA SER A 87 16.34 2.69 1.00
C SER A 87 16.13 3.17 -0.45
N HIS A 88 16.90 2.64 -1.39
CA HIS A 88 16.83 3.00 -2.81
C HIS A 88 16.09 1.96 -3.65
N THR A 89 15.73 0.81 -3.07
CA THR A 89 14.98 -0.24 -3.75
C THR A 89 13.51 -0.20 -3.32
N LYS A 90 12.62 0.15 -4.24
CA LYS A 90 11.18 0.24 -3.98
C LYS A 90 10.35 0.00 -5.24
N LEU A 91 9.11 -0.44 -5.04
CA LEU A 91 8.11 -0.48 -6.09
C LEU A 91 7.40 0.86 -6.18
N GLU A 92 7.68 1.62 -7.24
CA GLU A 92 7.03 2.89 -7.53
C GLU A 92 5.83 2.69 -8.45
N GLU A 93 4.79 3.49 -8.22
CA GLU A 93 3.70 3.62 -9.18
C GLU A 93 3.98 4.87 -10.04
N ASP A 94 3.72 4.75 -11.33
CA ASP A 94 3.86 5.84 -12.28
C ASP A 94 2.72 6.86 -12.03
N VAL A 95 2.94 7.85 -11.18
CA VAL A 95 1.91 8.83 -10.78
C VAL A 95 1.74 9.87 -11.89
N LYS A 96 0.87 9.57 -12.86
CA LYS A 96 0.43 10.53 -13.88
C LYS A 96 -0.81 11.32 -13.47
N GLU A 97 -1.40 10.98 -12.34
CA GLU A 97 -2.68 11.50 -11.88
C GLU A 97 -2.53 12.49 -10.72
N LYS A 98 -3.55 13.34 -10.56
CA LYS A 98 -3.65 14.31 -9.47
C LYS A 98 -3.62 13.59 -8.11
N GLN A 99 -2.81 14.07 -7.18
CA GLN A 99 -2.76 13.56 -5.81
C GLN A 99 -3.41 14.52 -4.84
N TYR A 100 -4.00 13.96 -3.79
CA TYR A 100 -4.61 14.69 -2.69
C TYR A 100 -3.79 14.47 -1.44
N TRP A 101 -3.59 15.55 -0.68
CA TRP A 101 -2.75 15.59 0.51
C TRP A 101 -3.56 16.14 1.67
N LEU A 102 -3.28 15.67 2.88
CA LEU A 102 -3.86 16.28 4.09
C LEU A 102 -3.41 17.75 4.20
N GLU A 103 -4.36 18.69 4.30
CA GLU A 103 -4.07 20.13 4.38
C GLU A 103 -3.11 20.49 5.52
N ASN A 104 -3.33 19.88 6.68
CA ASN A 104 -2.47 20.05 7.86
C ASN A 104 -1.62 18.80 8.04
N PRO A 105 -0.33 18.82 7.64
CA PRO A 105 0.51 17.63 7.67
C PRO A 105 0.81 17.20 9.11
N ILE A 106 0.74 15.89 9.33
CA ILE A 106 1.14 15.24 10.58
C ILE A 106 2.64 15.02 10.54
N ARG A 107 3.34 15.42 11.60
CA ARG A 107 4.79 15.30 11.75
C ARG A 107 5.14 14.40 12.92
N TYR A 108 6.17 13.58 12.74
CA TYR A 108 6.75 12.80 13.83
C TYR A 108 7.87 13.59 14.51
N LYS A 109 7.77 13.79 15.83
CA LYS A 109 8.78 14.47 16.62
C LYS A 109 8.75 14.01 18.07
N ALA A 110 9.93 13.81 18.66
CA ALA A 110 10.09 13.41 20.06
C ALA A 110 9.27 12.17 20.43
N GLY A 111 9.25 11.15 19.55
CA GLY A 111 8.55 9.90 19.81
C GLY A 111 7.03 9.94 19.61
N THR A 112 6.48 11.02 19.06
CA THR A 112 5.02 11.25 18.98
C THR A 112 4.62 11.96 17.68
N PHE A 113 3.33 11.85 17.31
CA PHE A 113 2.73 12.44 16.11
C PHE A 113 2.02 13.75 16.45
N TRP A 114 2.27 14.79 15.66
CA TRP A 114 1.81 16.15 15.91
C TRP A 114 1.16 16.76 14.67
N VAL A 115 0.10 17.54 14.86
CA VAL A 115 -0.52 18.36 13.82
C VAL A 115 -0.63 19.80 14.32
N ASP A 116 -0.34 20.75 13.43
CA ASP A 116 -0.64 22.16 13.68
C ASP A 116 -1.98 22.49 13.03
N ILE A 117 -2.87 23.12 13.80
CA ILE A 117 -4.12 23.70 13.32
C ILE A 117 -4.21 25.13 13.87
N GLU A 118 -5.17 25.94 13.41
CA GLU A 118 -5.31 27.34 13.81
C GLU A 118 -5.31 27.57 15.33
N SER A 119 -5.84 26.61 16.09
CA SER A 119 -5.93 26.68 17.56
C SER A 119 -4.68 26.21 18.31
N GLY A 120 -3.66 25.70 17.61
CA GLY A 120 -2.38 25.28 18.19
C GLY A 120 -1.85 23.93 17.66
N THR A 121 -0.81 23.43 18.33
CA THR A 121 -0.18 22.13 18.04
C THR A 121 -0.73 21.04 18.97
N PHE A 122 -1.17 19.92 18.39
CA PHE A 122 -1.79 18.83 19.15
C PHE A 122 -1.22 17.47 18.80
N GLU A 123 -1.19 16.59 19.81
CA GLU A 123 -0.84 15.18 19.64
C GLU A 123 -1.95 14.46 18.86
N VAL A 124 -1.59 13.75 17.79
CA VAL A 124 -2.51 12.98 16.96
C VAL A 124 -2.65 11.57 17.52
N VAL A 125 -3.89 11.12 17.63
CA VAL A 125 -4.25 9.80 18.17
C VAL A 125 -4.68 8.85 17.05
N SER A 126 -5.54 9.30 16.14
CA SER A 126 -6.07 8.46 15.07
C SER A 126 -6.43 9.24 13.81
N LEU A 127 -6.46 8.54 12.69
CA LEU A 127 -7.02 8.98 11.42
C LEU A 127 -8.18 8.04 11.06
N ASN A 128 -9.35 8.61 10.78
CA ASN A 128 -10.57 7.85 10.47
C ASN A 128 -10.89 6.77 11.52
N GLY A 129 -10.59 7.06 12.79
CA GLY A 129 -10.79 6.13 13.92
C GLY A 129 -9.73 5.02 14.04
N VAL A 130 -8.73 4.96 13.16
CA VAL A 130 -7.61 4.01 13.24
C VAL A 130 -6.39 4.69 13.85
N SER A 131 -5.80 4.07 14.87
CA SER A 131 -4.60 4.56 15.57
C SER A 131 -3.50 4.95 14.58
N ILE A 132 -2.97 6.18 14.70
CA ILE A 132 -1.88 6.67 13.83
C ILE A 132 -0.63 5.81 13.98
N THR A 133 -0.34 5.33 15.20
CA THR A 133 0.78 4.42 15.47
C THR A 133 0.61 3.10 14.72
N ASN A 134 -0.61 2.56 14.69
CA ASN A 134 -0.87 1.31 13.97
C ASN A 134 -0.76 1.51 12.46
N LEU A 135 -1.33 2.60 11.93
CA LEU A 135 -1.23 2.94 10.51
C LEU A 135 0.23 3.06 10.07
N VAL A 136 1.05 3.78 10.84
CA VAL A 136 2.49 3.93 10.56
C VAL A 136 3.20 2.59 10.66
N THR A 137 2.92 1.79 11.69
CA THR A 137 3.54 0.47 11.87
C THR A 137 3.24 -0.46 10.70
N GLU A 138 1.98 -0.51 10.24
CA GLU A 138 1.61 -1.32 9.07
C GLU A 138 2.27 -0.79 7.80
N LYS A 139 2.23 0.52 7.56
CA LYS A 139 2.81 1.13 6.36
C LYS A 139 4.34 1.00 6.33
N ARG A 140 5.02 0.97 7.47
CA ARG A 140 6.48 0.73 7.56
C ARG A 140 6.91 -0.64 7.04
N LYS A 141 6.03 -1.64 7.03
CA LYS A 141 6.35 -2.97 6.46
C LYS A 141 6.61 -2.91 4.95
N GLU A 142 6.17 -1.84 4.29
CA GLU A 142 6.37 -1.59 2.85
C GLU A 142 7.63 -0.76 2.54
N ILE A 143 8.45 -0.42 3.55
CA ILE A 143 9.61 0.48 3.42
C ILE A 143 10.90 -0.29 3.76
N GLY A 144 11.82 -0.38 2.79
CA GLY A 144 13.13 -1.01 2.99
C GLY A 144 14.18 0.00 3.46
N GLY A 145 15.03 -0.39 4.41
CA GLY A 145 16.23 0.37 4.79
C GLY A 145 15.96 1.68 5.53
N GLY A 146 17.03 2.45 5.75
CA GLY A 146 16.99 3.74 6.45
C GLY A 146 16.84 3.64 7.99
N THR A 147 16.84 4.79 8.65
CA THR A 147 16.64 4.88 10.10
C THR A 147 15.15 4.77 10.47
N ASP A 148 14.84 4.46 11.73
CA ASP A 148 13.46 4.41 12.21
C ASP A 148 12.68 5.70 11.91
N ASP A 149 13.27 6.85 12.23
CA ASP A 149 12.67 8.16 11.97
C ASP A 149 12.41 8.39 10.47
N TRP A 150 13.33 7.94 9.62
CA TRP A 150 13.17 8.04 8.16
C TRP A 150 12.00 7.18 7.67
N GLN A 151 11.92 5.94 8.12
CA GLN A 151 10.81 5.03 7.78
C GLN A 151 9.46 5.57 8.28
N ILE A 152 9.42 6.13 9.49
CA ILE A 152 8.21 6.74 10.06
C ILE A 152 7.75 7.92 9.20
N ASN A 153 8.67 8.81 8.81
CA ASN A 153 8.32 9.97 7.99
C ASN A 153 7.84 9.57 6.59
N LEU A 154 8.46 8.58 5.95
CA LEU A 154 7.97 8.05 4.67
C LEU A 154 6.59 7.39 4.81
N ALA A 155 6.38 6.60 5.86
CA ALA A 155 5.09 5.98 6.14
C ALA A 155 4.00 7.04 6.35
N LEU A 156 4.28 8.08 7.12
CA LEU A 156 3.39 9.22 7.30
C LEU A 156 3.06 9.90 5.98
N GLY A 157 4.07 10.17 5.14
CA GLY A 157 3.87 10.74 3.81
C GLY A 157 2.86 9.93 3.00
N ALA A 158 3.06 8.62 2.92
CA ALA A 158 2.15 7.72 2.20
C ALA A 158 0.73 7.65 2.80
N ILE A 159 0.58 7.71 4.13
CA ILE A 159 -0.72 7.71 4.83
C ILE A 159 -1.51 8.99 4.55
N MET A 160 -0.82 10.13 4.41
CA MET A 160 -1.44 11.43 4.19
C MET A 160 -1.75 11.73 2.71
N THR A 161 -1.41 10.82 1.81
CA THR A 161 -1.66 10.93 0.37
C THR A 161 -2.76 10.01 -0.10
N SER A 162 -3.58 10.48 -1.03
CA SER A 162 -4.63 9.69 -1.69
C SER A 162 -4.73 10.04 -3.18
N LYS A 163 -5.15 9.07 -4.00
CA LYS A 163 -5.53 9.32 -5.40
C LYS A 163 -6.93 9.94 -5.52
N ASN A 164 -7.77 9.73 -4.51
CA ASN A 164 -9.15 10.20 -4.48
C ASN A 164 -9.33 11.34 -3.48
N GLU A 165 -10.11 12.34 -3.86
CA GLU A 165 -10.58 13.36 -2.92
C GLU A 165 -11.45 12.69 -1.87
N SER A 166 -11.05 12.81 -0.62
CA SER A 166 -11.78 12.25 0.52
C SER A 166 -11.59 13.14 1.74
N GLY A 167 -12.65 13.25 2.54
CA GLY A 167 -12.55 13.85 3.86
C GLY A 167 -11.88 12.86 4.82
N VAL A 168 -10.95 13.37 5.63
CA VAL A 168 -10.28 12.59 6.68
C VAL A 168 -10.70 13.15 8.02
N THR A 169 -11.03 12.30 8.98
CA THR A 169 -11.25 12.73 10.38
C THR A 169 -9.97 12.53 11.17
N VAL A 170 -9.43 13.60 11.73
CA VAL A 170 -8.26 13.54 12.61
C VAL A 170 -8.73 13.60 14.06
N GLU A 171 -8.32 12.64 14.87
CA GLU A 171 -8.54 12.66 16.31
C GLU A 171 -7.26 13.09 17.01
N ILE A 172 -7.36 14.14 17.83
CA ILE A 172 -6.25 14.70 18.61
C ILE A 172 -6.51 14.62 20.10
N LYS A 173 -5.44 14.73 20.87
CA LYS A 173 -5.48 14.85 22.33
C LYS A 173 -5.33 16.32 22.74
N ASN A 174 -6.24 16.81 23.56
CA ASN A 174 -6.24 18.16 24.12
C ASN A 174 -6.47 18.13 25.65
N LYS A 175 -6.55 19.32 26.26
CA LYS A 175 -6.77 19.47 27.71
C LYS A 175 -8.08 18.82 28.22
N ASN A 176 -9.06 18.64 27.33
CA ASN A 176 -10.38 18.09 27.63
C ASN A 176 -10.50 16.60 27.24
N GLY A 177 -9.40 15.94 26.86
CA GLY A 177 -9.40 14.55 26.41
C GLY A 177 -9.15 14.42 24.91
N LYS A 178 -10.05 13.75 24.19
CA LYS A 178 -9.93 13.52 22.74
C LYS A 178 -10.96 14.34 21.98
N THR A 179 -10.56 14.95 20.87
CA THR A 179 -11.45 15.73 20.00
C THR A 179 -11.17 15.40 18.55
N ARG A 180 -12.24 15.34 17.75
CA ARG A 180 -12.18 15.06 16.31
C ARG A 180 -12.42 16.32 15.53
N PHE A 181 -11.68 16.50 14.44
CA PHE A 181 -11.97 17.54 13.46
C PHE A 181 -11.87 16.97 12.04
N PRO A 182 -12.70 17.46 11.10
CA PRO A 182 -12.55 17.14 9.70
C PRO A 182 -11.29 17.83 9.17
N ALA A 183 -10.46 17.09 8.47
CA ALA A 183 -9.39 17.59 7.64
C ALA A 183 -9.76 17.32 6.18
N VAL A 184 -9.74 18.37 5.37
CA VAL A 184 -9.99 18.26 3.94
C VAL A 184 -8.67 17.89 3.26
N SER A 185 -8.78 17.12 2.17
CA SER A 185 -7.63 16.81 1.35
C SER A 185 -7.49 17.86 0.25
N ALA A 186 -6.36 18.55 0.20
CA ALA A 186 -6.05 19.53 -0.82
C ALA A 186 -5.41 18.83 -2.02
N ALA A 187 -5.84 19.21 -3.22
CA ALA A 187 -5.33 18.62 -4.44
C ALA A 187 -4.06 19.33 -4.91
N GLY A 188 -3.04 18.57 -5.30
CA GLY A 188 -1.78 19.08 -5.82
C GLY A 188 -1.27 18.29 -7.03
N THR A 189 -0.37 18.92 -7.78
CA THR A 189 0.45 18.30 -8.83
C THR A 189 1.91 18.43 -8.42
N LEU A 190 2.68 17.34 -8.54
CA LEU A 190 4.13 17.35 -8.35
C LEU A 190 4.83 18.13 -9.47
#